data_AF-A0AAU9D524-F1
#
_entry.id   AF-A0AAU9D524-F1
#
_cell.length_a   1.000
_cell.length_b   1.000
_cell.length_c   1.000
_cell.angle_alpha   90.00
_cell.angle_beta   90.00
_cell.angle_gamma   90.00
#
_symmetry.space_group_name_H-M   'P 1'
#
loop_
_entity.id
_entity.type
_entity.pdbx_description
1 polymer ?
#
loop_
_entity_poly.entity_id
_entity_poly.type
_entity_poly.pdbx_seq_one_letter_code
_entity_poly.pdbx_strand_id
1 'polypeptide(L)'
;MFDFLPHNAYTQKYDLDILKEMAGAKIAAGLVRNLIKQNLQRDFALITDLLNLLDGYLALPYVIFAQTFALLTAAKVRITADNLSLSETVKGVMIHDF
;
A
#
# COMPACT_ATOMS: atom_id res chain seq x y z
N MET A 1 -5.76 -4.91 5.50
CA MET A 1 -5.85 -4.45 4.10
C MET A 1 -5.27 -3.04 4.04
N PHE A 2 -4.43 -2.79 3.03
CA PHE A 2 -3.92 -1.48 2.70
C PHE A 2 -4.66 -0.99 1.46
N ASP A 3 -5.14 0.24 1.49
CA ASP A 3 -5.81 0.87 0.36
C ASP A 3 -5.25 2.27 0.10
N PHE A 4 -4.99 2.57 -1.17
CA PHE A 4 -4.44 3.84 -1.62
C PHE A 4 -5.51 4.60 -2.42
N LEU A 5 -6.25 5.44 -1.71
CA LEU A 5 -7.37 6.21 -2.24
C LEU A 5 -6.90 7.19 -3.32
N PRO A 6 -7.48 7.14 -4.53
CA PRO A 6 -7.20 8.10 -5.59
C PRO A 6 -7.73 9.49 -5.23
N HIS A 7 -7.17 10.52 -5.88
CA HIS A 7 -7.62 11.90 -5.77
C HIS A 7 -8.88 12.15 -6.62
N ASN A 8 -9.09 11.37 -7.68
CA ASN A 8 -10.32 11.44 -8.46
C ASN A 8 -11.55 11.05 -7.61
N ALA A 9 -12.42 12.05 -7.38
CA ALA A 9 -13.61 11.90 -6.55
C ALA A 9 -14.64 10.88 -7.07
N TYR A 10 -14.64 10.57 -8.38
CA TYR A 10 -15.49 9.53 -8.93
C TYR A 10 -14.95 8.14 -8.56
N THR A 11 -13.67 7.89 -8.85
CA THR A 11 -13.01 6.59 -8.57
C THR A 11 -12.98 6.29 -7.08
N GLN A 12 -12.70 7.31 -6.25
CA GLN A 12 -12.63 7.18 -4.80
C GLN A 12 -13.91 6.62 -4.16
N LYS A 13 -15.08 6.79 -4.79
CA LYS A 13 -16.34 6.23 -4.28
C LYS A 13 -16.31 4.71 -4.23
N TYR A 14 -15.71 4.08 -5.24
CA TYR A 14 -15.61 2.63 -5.34
C TYR A 14 -14.70 2.05 -4.25
N ASP A 15 -13.52 2.65 -4.05
CA ASP A 15 -12.60 2.24 -2.97
C ASP A 15 -13.25 2.40 -1.58
N LEU A 16 -13.99 3.49 -1.37
CA LEU A 16 -14.72 3.69 -0.11
C LEU A 16 -15.81 2.64 0.12
N ASP A 17 -16.49 2.17 -0.92
CA ASP A 17 -17.51 1.14 -0.79
C ASP A 17 -16.89 -0.23 -0.47
N ILE A 18 -15.75 -0.57 -1.10
CA ILE A 18 -14.97 -1.77 -0.76
C ILE A 18 -14.48 -1.70 0.70
N LEU A 19 -13.97 -0.54 1.13
CA LEU A 19 -13.51 -0.35 2.51
C LEU A 19 -14.65 -0.51 3.53
N LYS A 20 -15.86 -0.03 3.21
CA LYS A 20 -17.04 -0.22 4.08
C LYS A 20 -17.42 -1.68 4.17
N GLU A 21 -17.40 -2.41 3.05
CA GLU A 21 -17.70 -3.84 3.01
C GLU A 21 -16.70 -4.63 3.87
N MET A 22 -15.41 -4.39 3.68
CA MET A 22 -14.34 -5.04 4.44
C MET A 22 -14.38 -4.70 5.93
N ALA A 23 -14.76 -3.45 6.28
CA ALA A 23 -14.96 -3.03 7.66
C ALA A 23 -16.17 -3.72 8.31
N GLY A 24 -17.26 -3.91 7.55
CA GLY A 24 -18.47 -4.62 7.99
C GLY A 24 -18.24 -6.11 8.20
N ALA A 25 -17.44 -6.74 7.34
CA ALA A 25 -17.10 -8.15 7.44
C ALA A 25 -16.24 -8.49 8.67
N LYS A 26 -15.47 -7.54 9.21
CA LYS A 26 -14.57 -7.71 10.38
C LYS A 26 -13.54 -8.86 10.25
N ILE A 27 -13.24 -9.29 9.03
CA ILE A 27 -12.28 -10.37 8.75
C ILE A 27 -10.83 -9.83 8.81
N ALA A 28 -10.63 -8.58 8.41
CA ALA A 28 -9.30 -7.98 8.37
C ALA A 28 -8.82 -7.60 9.79
N ALA A 29 -7.59 -7.99 10.13
CA ALA A 29 -6.92 -7.61 11.40
C ALA A 29 -6.68 -6.09 11.54
N GLY A 30 -6.77 -5.34 10.44
CA GLY A 30 -6.66 -3.89 10.41
C GLY A 30 -6.90 -3.35 9.01
N LEU A 31 -7.40 -2.11 8.93
CA LEU A 31 -7.59 -1.36 7.70
C LEU A 31 -6.70 -0.11 7.76
N VAL A 32 -5.82 0.05 6.77
CA VAL A 32 -4.92 1.19 6.66
C VAL A 32 -5.18 1.88 5.34
N ARG A 33 -5.32 3.21 5.37
CA ARG A 33 -5.56 4.02 4.18
C ARG A 33 -4.93 5.40 4.27
N ASN A 34 -4.67 6.02 3.13
CA ASN A 34 -4.31 7.44 3.09
C ASN A 34 -5.55 8.32 3.27
N LEU A 35 -5.40 9.45 3.96
CA LEU A 35 -6.47 10.43 4.13
C LEU A 35 -6.14 11.69 3.32
N ILE A 36 -7.02 12.04 2.38
CA ILE A 36 -6.92 13.29 1.63
C ILE A 36 -7.74 14.41 2.29
N LYS A 37 -8.74 14.11 3.14
CA LYS A 37 -9.46 15.10 3.97
C LYS A 37 -10.56 14.58 4.90
N GLN A 38 -10.80 13.28 5.01
CA GLN A 38 -11.94 12.76 5.78
C GLN A 38 -11.54 11.98 7.04
N ASN A 39 -11.97 12.49 8.19
CA ASN A 39 -11.95 11.80 9.47
C ASN A 39 -12.76 10.50 9.38
N LEU A 40 -12.10 9.36 9.49
CA LEU A 40 -12.73 8.12 9.91
C LEU A 40 -11.97 7.57 11.11
N GLN A 41 -12.73 7.20 12.13
CA GLN A 41 -12.27 6.57 13.35
C GLN A 41 -11.88 5.12 13.05
N ARG A 42 -10.63 4.85 12.60
CA ARG A 42 -9.91 3.57 12.78
C ARG A 42 -8.48 3.60 12.22
N ASP A 43 -7.74 2.52 12.48
CA ASP A 43 -6.51 2.49 13.29
C ASP A 43 -5.24 3.16 12.75
N PHE A 44 -5.09 3.38 11.44
CA PHE A 44 -3.91 4.08 10.90
C PHE A 44 -4.23 4.86 9.63
N ALA A 45 -3.81 6.13 9.61
CA ALA A 45 -3.99 7.06 8.49
C ALA A 45 -2.62 7.54 7.99
N LEU A 46 -2.35 7.37 6.69
CA LEU A 46 -1.26 8.07 6.03
C LEU A 46 -1.77 9.46 5.62
N ILE A 47 -1.38 10.49 6.38
CA ILE A 47 -1.77 11.87 6.08
C ILE A 47 -0.79 12.42 5.05
N THR A 48 -1.25 12.46 3.80
CA THR A 48 -0.55 13.14 2.71
C THR A 48 -1.29 14.44 2.44
N ASP A 49 -0.75 15.57 2.91
CA ASP A 49 -1.29 16.91 2.64
C ASP A 49 -0.92 17.38 1.21
N LEU A 50 -1.11 16.49 0.25
CA LEU A 50 -0.74 16.61 -1.16
C LEU A 50 -1.97 17.04 -1.98
N LEU A 51 -2.68 18.05 -1.48
CA LEU A 51 -3.83 18.64 -2.15
C LEU A 51 -3.44 19.09 -3.56
N ASN A 52 -4.18 18.62 -4.56
CA ASN A 52 -4.03 18.92 -5.99
C ASN A 52 -2.88 18.22 -6.76
N LEU A 53 -2.30 17.14 -6.23
CA LEU A 53 -1.42 16.30 -7.05
C LEU A 53 -2.21 15.37 -7.98
N LEU A 54 -1.67 15.13 -9.18
CA LEU A 54 -2.19 14.10 -10.08
C LEU A 54 -1.96 12.72 -9.45
N ASP A 55 -2.91 11.80 -9.63
CA ASP A 55 -2.87 10.45 -9.02
C ASP A 55 -1.53 9.72 -9.24
N GLY A 56 -0.91 9.87 -10.42
CA GLY A 56 0.39 9.27 -10.71
C GLY A 56 1.52 9.73 -9.79
N TYR A 57 1.51 10.97 -9.32
CA TYR A 57 2.54 11.47 -8.39
C TYR A 57 2.31 11.00 -6.95
N LEU A 58 1.09 10.62 -6.59
CA LEU A 58 0.80 10.02 -5.28
C LEU A 58 1.44 8.63 -5.12
N ALA A 59 1.82 7.97 -6.22
CA ALA A 59 2.54 6.70 -6.17
C ALA A 59 3.87 6.80 -5.40
N LEU A 60 4.57 7.94 -5.48
CA LEU A 60 5.86 8.13 -4.80
C LEU A 60 5.74 8.03 -3.26
N PRO A 61 4.90 8.84 -2.58
CA PRO A 61 4.73 8.71 -1.13
C PRO A 61 4.14 7.35 -0.73
N TYR A 62 3.31 6.73 -1.57
CA TYR A 62 2.77 5.39 -1.30
C TYR A 62 3.86 4.31 -1.29
N VAL A 63 4.77 4.34 -2.26
CA VAL A 63 5.89 3.39 -2.34
C VAL A 63 6.84 3.58 -1.15
N ILE A 64 7.15 4.82 -0.76
CA ILE A 64 8.00 5.10 0.41
C ILE A 64 7.37 4.54 1.70
N PHE A 65 6.06 4.75 1.88
CA PHE A 65 5.33 4.17 3.01
C PHE A 65 5.38 2.64 2.99
N ALA A 66 5.08 2.02 1.84
CA ALA A 66 5.09 0.57 1.67
C ALA A 66 6.47 -0.04 1.93
N GLN A 67 7.54 0.57 1.43
CA GLN A 67 8.92 0.15 1.66
C GLN A 67 9.31 0.26 3.13
N THR A 68 8.94 1.36 3.79
CA THR A 68 9.19 1.53 5.22
C THR A 68 8.46 0.48 6.04
N PHE A 69 7.19 0.23 5.74
CA PHE A 69 6.40 -0.82 6.39
C PHE A 69 7.00 -2.22 6.17
N ALA A 70 7.45 -2.53 4.96
CA ALA A 70 8.10 -3.80 4.64
C ALA A 70 9.40 -3.97 5.44
N LEU A 71 10.24 -2.94 5.52
CA LEU A 71 11.48 -2.96 6.29
C LEU A 71 11.22 -3.17 7.78
N LEU A 72 10.26 -2.45 8.37
CA LEU A 72 9.87 -2.60 9.77
C LEU A 72 9.29 -4.00 10.06
N THR A 73 8.54 -4.57 9.11
CA THR A 73 8.01 -5.92 9.23
C THR A 73 9.11 -6.97 9.13
N ALA A 74 10.06 -6.82 8.22
CA ALA A 74 11.24 -7.69 8.13
C ALA A 74 12.03 -7.68 9.44
N ALA A 75 12.28 -6.48 9.99
CA ALA A 75 12.92 -6.30 11.30
C ALA A 75 12.11 -6.98 12.43
N LYS A 76 10.78 -6.83 12.45
CA LYS A 76 9.89 -7.47 13.43
C LYS A 76 9.96 -9.00 13.38
N VAL A 77 10.07 -9.58 12.18
CA VAL A 77 10.15 -11.04 11.97
C VAL A 77 11.60 -11.55 12.00
N ARG A 78 12.58 -10.66 12.25
CA ARG A 78 14.03 -10.96 12.30
C ARG A 78 14.58 -11.52 10.99
N ILE A 79 13.99 -11.14 9.87
CA ILE A 79 14.54 -11.38 8.53
C ILE A 79 15.36 -10.15 8.15
N THR A 80 16.59 -10.36 7.71
CA THR A 80 17.39 -9.27 7.12
C THR A 80 16.81 -8.95 5.75
N ALA A 81 16.35 -7.71 5.54
CA ALA A 81 15.82 -7.27 4.24
C ALA A 81 16.82 -7.48 3.08
N ASP A 82 18.10 -7.50 3.42
CA ASP A 82 19.23 -7.69 2.51
C ASP A 82 19.49 -9.17 2.15
N ASN A 83 19.00 -10.12 2.95
CA ASN A 83 19.18 -11.56 2.73
C ASN A 83 17.84 -12.26 2.46
N LEU A 84 17.09 -11.73 1.49
CA LEU A 84 15.99 -12.49 0.90
C LEU A 84 16.62 -13.67 0.14
N SER A 85 16.07 -14.88 0.27
CA SER A 85 16.57 -16.11 -0.38
C SER A 85 16.40 -16.12 -1.92
N LEU A 86 16.22 -14.95 -2.53
CA LEU A 86 16.13 -14.69 -3.95
C LEU A 86 17.44 -14.01 -4.38
N SER A 87 18.07 -14.52 -5.43
CA SER A 87 19.30 -13.94 -5.98
C SER A 87 19.05 -12.51 -6.49
N GLU A 88 19.99 -11.59 -6.26
CA GLU A 88 19.95 -10.19 -6.74
C GLU A 88 19.83 -10.07 -8.27
N THR A 89 20.13 -11.15 -8.99
CA THR A 89 19.96 -11.29 -10.43
C THR A 89 18.98 -12.42 -10.70
N VAL A 90 18.14 -12.25 -11.73
CA VAL A 90 17.23 -13.30 -12.18
C VAL A 90 18.05 -14.54 -12.56
N LYS A 91 17.87 -15.63 -11.81
CA LYS A 91 18.41 -16.95 -12.12
C LYS A 91 17.25 -17.87 -12.51
N GLY A 92 17.44 -18.70 -13.54
CA GLY A 92 16.45 -19.69 -13.98
C GLY A 92 15.57 -19.28 -15.18
N VAL A 93 15.93 -18.24 -15.92
CA VAL A 93 15.26 -17.92 -17.20
C VAL A 93 15.97 -18.69 -18.33
N MET A 94 15.22 -19.58 -18.98
CA MET A 94 15.65 -20.21 -20.24
C MET A 94 15.16 -19.34 -21.40
N ILE A 95 16.08 -18.82 -22.20
CA ILE A 95 15.74 -18.14 -23.46
C ILE A 95 15.66 -19.23 -24.53
N HIS A 96 14.52 -19.34 -25.22
CA HIS A 96 14.35 -20.24 -26.36
C HIS A 96 14.70 -19.54 -27.68
N ASP A 97 15.12 -20.30 -28.69
CA ASP A 97 15.47 -19.78 -30.02
C ASP A 97 14.25 -19.19 -30.76
N PHE A 98 14.51 -18.21 -31.63
CA PHE A 98 13.52 -17.47 -32.42
C PHE A 98 13.20 -18.13 -33.77
#